data_AF-A0A524NUH9-F1
#
_entry.id   AF-A0A524NUH9-F1
#
_cell.length_a   1.000
_cell.length_b   1.000
_cell.length_c   1.000
_cell.angle_alpha   90.00
_cell.angle_beta   90.00
_cell.angle_gamma   90.00
#
_symmetry.space_group_name_H-M   'P 1'
#
loop_
_entity.id
_entity.type
_entity.pdbx_description
1 polymer ?
#
loop_
_entity_poly.entity_id
_entity_poly.type
_entity_poly.pdbx_seq_one_letter_code
_entity_poly.pdbx_strand_id
1 'polypeptide(L)'
;MNRNVLLPGKFFLLIFVMLGFILAGCNRGTKSKGSGEYEASGTVDAETQEQLNTAKRIFYSLPSPLETAMLIKNAGAEYNETLMNPTTNTSKYITSKSKALNLGIYSTDLSYASLFDQNQATLNYIDAAKQMADGLNILDAIDEATVTRLEEQINNRDAIIDIISETLMNSSSFLKENNMEGTASVILVGGWIEGLYIATNLVDENNLEGSKLVERIV
;
A
#
# COMPACT_ATOMS: atom_id res chain seq x y z
N MET A 1 -27.08 32.14 24.88
CA MET A 1 -28.53 31.83 24.75
C MET A 1 -28.65 30.32 24.56
N ASN A 2 -28.68 29.56 25.66
CA ASN A 2 -28.71 28.09 25.62
C ASN A 2 -30.16 27.63 25.43
N ARG A 3 -30.47 27.07 24.25
CA ARG A 3 -31.75 26.38 24.03
C ARG A 3 -31.55 24.92 24.40
N ASN A 4 -32.00 24.54 25.60
CA ASN A 4 -32.17 23.15 25.97
C ASN A 4 -33.23 22.53 25.07
N VAL A 5 -32.81 21.66 24.15
CA VAL A 5 -33.72 20.87 23.32
C VAL A 5 -34.18 19.68 24.16
N LEU A 6 -35.33 19.82 24.82
CA LEU A 6 -36.02 18.72 25.49
C LEU A 6 -36.68 17.84 24.42
N LEU A 7 -35.97 16.80 23.99
CA LEU A 7 -36.53 15.75 23.13
C LEU A 7 -37.58 14.94 23.93
N PRO A 8 -38.80 14.74 23.40
CA PRO A 8 -39.86 14.02 24.10
C PRO A 8 -39.44 12.57 24.32
N GLY A 9 -39.85 11.96 25.45
CA GLY A 9 -39.43 10.59 25.83
C GLY A 9 -39.70 9.50 24.78
N LYS A 10 -40.63 9.73 23.85
CA LYS A 10 -40.88 8.86 22.68
C LYS A 10 -39.73 8.86 21.66
N PHE A 11 -39.00 9.96 21.54
CA PHE A 11 -37.84 10.09 20.66
C PHE A 11 -36.62 9.35 21.21
N PHE A 12 -36.45 9.36 22.54
CA PHE A 12 -35.42 8.57 23.21
C PHE A 12 -35.67 7.05 23.06
N LEU A 13 -36.94 6.64 23.09
CA LEU A 13 -37.35 5.25 22.88
C LEU A 13 -37.12 4.80 21.42
N LEU A 14 -37.30 5.68 20.43
CA LEU A 14 -36.99 5.41 19.02
C LEU A 14 -35.47 5.28 18.76
N ILE A 15 -34.65 6.11 19.39
CA ILE A 15 -33.18 6.02 19.30
C ILE A 15 -32.68 4.71 19.93
N PHE A 16 -33.26 4.30 21.07
CA PHE A 16 -32.86 3.06 21.76
C PHE A 16 -33.22 1.80 20.97
N VAL A 17 -34.36 1.81 20.25
CA VAL A 17 -34.76 0.72 19.35
C VAL A 17 -33.88 0.66 18.11
N MET A 18 -33.49 1.81 17.54
CA MET A 18 -32.60 1.87 16.38
C MET A 18 -31.15 1.42 16.72
N LEU A 19 -30.66 1.72 17.92
CA LEU A 19 -29.34 1.29 18.38
C LEU A 19 -29.28 -0.23 18.70
N GLY A 20 -30.42 -0.83 19.05
CA GLY A 20 -30.53 -2.28 19.32
C GLY A 20 -30.36 -3.16 18.08
N PHE A 21 -30.72 -2.67 16.89
CA PHE A 21 -30.56 -3.42 15.64
C PHE A 21 -29.10 -3.50 15.16
N ILE A 22 -28.22 -2.60 15.60
CA ILE A 22 -26.81 -2.56 15.19
C ILE A 22 -25.97 -3.61 15.95
N LEU A 23 -26.45 -4.10 17.11
CA LEU A 23 -25.73 -5.09 17.94
C LEU A 23 -26.16 -6.55 17.71
N ALA A 24 -27.14 -6.81 16.83
CA ALA A 24 -27.59 -8.17 16.51
C ALA A 24 -26.85 -8.83 15.31
N GLY A 25 -25.84 -8.17 14.74
CA GLY A 25 -25.06 -8.65 13.59
C GLY A 25 -23.83 -9.50 13.91
N CYS A 26 -23.77 -10.15 15.08
CA CYS A 26 -22.67 -11.06 15.42
C CYS A 26 -23.10 -12.52 15.16
N ASN A 27 -22.84 -13.00 13.94
CA ASN A 27 -22.99 -14.41 13.59
C ASN A 27 -21.88 -15.21 14.29
N ARG A 28 -22.17 -15.70 15.50
CA ARG A 28 -21.27 -16.55 16.28
C ARG A 28 -21.40 -17.99 15.75
N GLY A 29 -20.72 -18.26 14.64
CA GLY A 29 -20.56 -19.60 14.09
C GLY A 29 -19.90 -20.53 15.12
N THR A 30 -20.53 -21.69 15.32
CA THR A 30 -20.17 -22.74 16.25
C THR A 30 -18.70 -23.16 16.10
N LYS A 31 -17.96 -23.23 17.21
CA LYS A 31 -16.61 -23.84 17.23
C LYS A 31 -16.71 -25.32 16.88
N SER A 32 -16.34 -25.68 15.66
CA SER A 32 -15.92 -27.06 15.32
C SER A 32 -14.41 -27.16 15.57
N LYS A 33 -14.01 -28.11 16.41
CA LYS A 33 -12.62 -28.58 16.49
C LYS A 33 -12.37 -29.46 15.26
N GLY A 34 -11.46 -29.04 14.40
CA GLY A 34 -10.95 -29.85 13.30
C GLY A 34 -9.64 -29.26 12.81
N SER A 35 -8.53 -29.84 13.25
CA SER A 35 -7.25 -29.77 12.55
C SER A 35 -7.43 -30.46 11.20
N GLY A 36 -7.35 -29.71 10.11
CA GLY A 36 -7.32 -30.21 8.76
C GLY A 36 -6.52 -29.25 7.90
N GLU A 37 -5.54 -29.78 7.18
CA GLU A 37 -4.90 -29.12 6.05
C GLU A 37 -5.96 -28.52 5.14
N TYR A 38 -5.84 -27.22 4.85
CA TYR A 38 -6.55 -26.62 3.73
C TYR A 38 -5.77 -26.97 2.47
N GLU A 39 -6.02 -28.16 1.91
CA GLU A 39 -5.78 -28.35 0.49
C GLU A 39 -6.77 -27.46 -0.26
N ALA A 40 -6.27 -26.44 -0.94
CA ALA A 40 -7.03 -25.69 -1.93
C ALA A 40 -7.26 -26.58 -3.16
N SER A 41 -8.18 -27.53 -3.05
CA SER A 41 -8.77 -28.25 -4.17
C SER A 41 -10.28 -27.97 -4.18
N GLY A 42 -10.62 -26.85 -4.80
CA GLY A 42 -12.00 -26.49 -5.13
C GLY A 42 -11.94 -25.73 -6.45
N THR A 43 -12.67 -26.21 -7.45
CA THR A 43 -12.84 -25.50 -8.71
C THR A 43 -13.39 -24.11 -8.42
N VAL A 44 -12.58 -23.08 -8.67
CA VAL A 44 -13.00 -21.68 -8.60
C VAL A 44 -14.18 -21.53 -9.57
N ASP A 45 -15.32 -21.07 -9.07
CA ASP A 45 -16.49 -20.87 -9.92
C ASP A 45 -16.18 -19.82 -11.01
N ALA A 46 -16.91 -19.87 -12.13
CA ALA A 46 -16.62 -19.05 -13.28
C ALA A 46 -16.70 -17.54 -12.98
N GLU A 47 -17.54 -17.13 -12.03
CA GLU A 47 -17.73 -15.74 -11.62
C GLU A 47 -16.53 -15.24 -10.79
N THR A 48 -16.04 -16.04 -9.85
CA THR A 48 -14.82 -15.77 -9.08
C THR A 48 -13.58 -15.78 -9.98
N GLN A 49 -13.52 -16.66 -10.98
CA GLN A 49 -12.44 -16.70 -11.96
C GLN A 49 -12.45 -15.46 -12.87
N GLU A 50 -13.64 -14.98 -13.27
CA GLU A 50 -13.81 -13.75 -14.04
C GLU A 50 -13.43 -12.50 -13.23
N GLN A 51 -13.82 -12.44 -11.96
CA GLN A 51 -13.42 -11.38 -11.04
C GLN A 51 -11.91 -11.33 -10.83
N LEU A 52 -11.26 -12.49 -10.65
CA LEU A 52 -9.79 -12.59 -10.56
C LEU A 52 -9.10 -12.18 -11.86
N ASN A 53 -9.63 -12.56 -13.02
CA ASN A 53 -9.09 -12.16 -14.32
C ASN A 53 -9.30 -10.67 -14.62
N THR A 54 -10.38 -10.08 -14.11
CA THR A 54 -10.65 -8.64 -14.20
C THR A 54 -9.73 -7.86 -13.27
N ALA A 55 -9.55 -8.32 -12.02
CA ALA A 55 -8.56 -7.77 -11.11
C ALA A 55 -7.14 -7.84 -11.69
N LYS A 56 -6.77 -8.96 -12.32
CA LYS A 56 -5.49 -9.10 -13.05
C LYS A 56 -5.38 -8.13 -14.21
N ARG A 57 -6.43 -7.94 -15.02
CA ARG A 57 -6.40 -6.97 -16.13
C ARG A 57 -6.25 -5.55 -15.65
N ILE A 58 -7.02 -5.14 -14.64
CA ILE A 58 -6.89 -3.84 -13.97
C ILE A 58 -5.45 -3.67 -13.48
N PHE A 59 -4.95 -4.68 -12.76
CA PHE A 59 -3.60 -4.72 -12.22
C PHE A 59 -2.49 -4.57 -13.28
N TYR A 60 -2.63 -5.23 -14.44
CA TYR A 60 -1.67 -5.13 -15.56
C TYR A 60 -1.86 -3.89 -16.44
N SER A 61 -2.98 -3.18 -16.34
CA SER A 61 -3.23 -1.93 -17.08
C SER A 61 -2.75 -0.68 -16.35
N LEU A 62 -2.35 -0.81 -15.09
CA LEU A 62 -1.89 0.31 -14.27
C LEU A 62 -0.39 0.51 -14.47
N PRO A 63 0.07 1.75 -14.68
CA PRO A 63 1.50 2.04 -14.66
C PRO A 63 2.05 1.63 -13.29
N SER A 64 3.23 1.01 -13.28
CA SER A 64 3.90 0.68 -12.02
C SER A 64 4.08 1.94 -11.14
N PRO A 65 4.19 1.81 -9.81
CA PRO A 65 4.45 2.96 -8.94
C PRO A 65 5.65 3.80 -9.39
N LEU A 66 6.68 3.14 -9.94
CA LEU A 66 7.84 3.80 -10.53
C LEU A 66 7.51 4.56 -11.83
N GLU A 67 6.77 3.95 -12.76
CA GLU A 67 6.34 4.63 -13.99
C GLU A 67 5.44 5.84 -13.70
N THR A 68 4.56 5.70 -12.72
CA THR A 68 3.70 6.80 -12.25
C THR A 68 4.54 7.94 -11.70
N ALA A 69 5.53 7.64 -10.86
CA ALA A 69 6.41 8.65 -10.28
C ALA A 69 7.36 9.30 -11.33
N MET A 70 7.79 8.58 -12.37
CA MET A 70 8.49 9.17 -13.51
C MET A 70 7.60 10.15 -14.31
N LEU A 71 6.33 9.80 -14.51
CA LEU A 71 5.36 10.69 -15.17
C LEU A 71 5.10 11.95 -14.33
N ILE A 72 5.08 11.84 -13.00
CA ILE A 72 4.91 12.94 -12.05
C ILE A 72 6.06 13.94 -12.18
N LYS A 73 7.31 13.46 -12.17
CA LYS A 73 8.47 14.33 -12.40
C LYS A 73 8.42 15.01 -13.77
N ASN A 74 8.06 14.26 -14.81
CA ASN A 74 7.99 14.78 -16.18
C ASN A 74 6.83 15.77 -16.41
N ALA A 75 5.82 15.77 -15.55
CA ALA A 75 4.73 16.74 -15.56
C ALA A 75 5.07 18.05 -14.85
N GLY A 76 6.27 18.17 -14.26
CA GLY A 76 6.72 19.37 -13.56
C GLY A 76 6.20 19.52 -12.14
N ALA A 77 5.68 18.44 -11.54
CA ALA A 77 5.31 18.43 -10.14
C ALA A 77 6.55 18.67 -9.26
N GLU A 78 6.37 19.39 -8.15
CA GLU A 78 7.43 19.59 -7.15
C GLU A 78 7.38 18.48 -6.08
N TYR A 79 8.53 18.21 -5.45
CA TYR A 79 8.60 17.26 -4.35
C TYR A 79 7.84 17.79 -3.14
N ASN A 80 7.00 16.95 -2.53
CA ASN A 80 6.28 17.29 -1.31
C ASN A 80 6.38 16.15 -0.28
N GLU A 81 7.23 16.34 0.72
CA GLU A 81 7.43 15.37 1.82
C GLU A 81 6.17 15.15 2.67
N THR A 82 5.23 16.10 2.70
CA THR A 82 4.01 15.99 3.51
C THR A 82 3.02 14.98 2.96
N LEU A 83 3.19 14.58 1.70
CA LEU A 83 2.41 13.54 1.05
C LEU A 83 2.92 12.13 1.34
N MET A 84 4.01 11.99 2.10
CA MET A 84 4.64 10.70 2.34
C MET A 84 4.29 10.17 3.73
N ASN A 85 4.32 8.85 3.92
CA ASN A 85 4.10 8.25 5.23
C ASN A 85 5.31 8.52 6.14
N PRO A 86 5.16 9.21 7.29
CA PRO A 86 6.30 9.46 8.16
C PRO A 86 7.02 8.18 8.58
N THR A 87 8.34 8.13 8.44
CA THR A 87 9.15 6.97 8.84
C THR A 87 9.09 6.69 10.35
N THR A 88 8.74 7.70 11.16
CA THR A 88 8.48 7.52 12.59
C THR A 88 7.25 6.64 12.88
N ASN A 89 6.39 6.38 11.89
CA ASN A 89 5.25 5.48 12.01
C ASN A 89 5.64 3.99 11.98
N THR A 90 6.87 3.61 11.63
CA THR A 90 7.27 2.18 11.53
C THR A 90 6.93 1.40 12.80
N SER A 91 7.18 2.00 13.97
CA SER A 91 6.87 1.43 15.30
C SER A 91 5.38 1.20 15.55
N LYS A 92 4.48 1.83 14.79
CA LYS A 92 3.02 1.67 14.90
C LYS A 92 2.51 0.44 14.14
N TYR A 93 3.30 -0.10 13.21
CA TYR A 93 2.90 -1.23 12.36
C TYR A 93 3.34 -2.56 12.97
N ILE A 94 2.46 -3.14 13.79
CA ILE A 94 2.81 -4.32 14.60
C ILE A 94 2.47 -5.65 13.90
N THR A 95 1.32 -5.73 13.25
CA THR A 95 0.82 -6.99 12.64
C THR A 95 1.47 -7.27 11.30
N SER A 96 1.57 -8.53 10.89
CA SER A 96 2.07 -8.90 9.55
C SER A 96 1.29 -8.20 8.44
N LYS A 97 -0.05 -8.09 8.57
CA LYS A 97 -0.87 -7.36 7.59
C LYS A 97 -0.50 -5.88 7.51
N SER A 98 -0.36 -5.19 8.66
CA SER A 98 0.02 -3.77 8.67
C SER A 98 1.44 -3.55 8.16
N LYS A 99 2.38 -4.46 8.47
CA LYS A 99 3.75 -4.38 7.96
C LYS A 99 3.81 -4.62 6.46
N ALA A 100 3.09 -5.61 5.94
CA ALA A 100 2.99 -5.88 4.51
C ALA A 100 2.43 -4.65 3.77
N LEU A 101 1.32 -4.10 4.25
CA LEU A 101 0.72 -2.92 3.63
C LEU A 101 1.69 -1.73 3.63
N ASN A 102 2.35 -1.48 4.77
CA ASN A 102 3.28 -0.35 4.90
C ASN A 102 4.63 -0.58 4.24
N LEU A 103 5.04 -1.84 3.99
CA LEU A 103 6.19 -2.12 3.13
C LEU A 103 5.92 -1.59 1.72
N GLY A 104 4.73 -1.85 1.17
CA GLY A 104 4.33 -1.30 -0.13
C GLY A 104 4.31 0.23 -0.16
N ILE A 105 3.73 0.85 0.88
CA ILE A 105 3.70 2.30 1.06
C ILE A 105 5.13 2.87 1.11
N TYR A 106 5.97 2.37 2.01
CA TYR A 106 7.35 2.84 2.16
C TYR A 106 8.23 2.56 0.95
N SER A 107 7.97 1.49 0.18
CA SER A 107 8.63 1.27 -1.11
C SER A 107 8.25 2.33 -2.13
N THR A 108 7.01 2.80 -2.13
CA THR A 108 6.54 3.85 -3.04
C THR A 108 7.11 5.21 -2.64
N ASP A 109 7.08 5.53 -1.34
CA ASP A 109 7.72 6.70 -0.76
C ASP A 109 9.22 6.75 -1.06
N LEU A 110 9.91 5.60 -0.93
CA LEU A 110 11.31 5.45 -1.29
C LEU A 110 11.55 5.81 -2.76
N SER A 111 10.76 5.24 -3.68
CA SER A 111 10.86 5.54 -5.11
C SER A 111 10.57 7.02 -5.40
N TYR A 112 9.58 7.62 -4.72
CA TYR A 112 9.24 9.03 -4.87
C TYR A 112 10.37 9.94 -4.40
N ALA A 113 10.92 9.74 -3.21
CA ALA A 113 12.07 10.50 -2.71
C ALA A 113 13.30 10.37 -3.63
N SER A 114 13.60 9.15 -4.08
CA SER A 114 14.71 8.89 -4.99
C SER A 114 14.54 9.64 -6.31
N LEU A 115 13.36 9.57 -6.92
CA LEU A 115 13.08 10.24 -8.18
C LEU A 115 13.26 11.76 -8.10
N PHE A 116 13.01 12.35 -6.94
CA PHE A 116 13.16 13.79 -6.70
C PHE A 116 14.52 14.18 -6.10
N ASP A 117 15.50 13.28 -6.18
CA ASP A 117 16.88 13.53 -5.76
C ASP A 117 16.98 13.88 -4.24
N GLN A 118 16.08 13.32 -3.42
CA GLN A 118 16.00 13.56 -1.97
C GLN A 118 16.78 12.50 -1.18
N ASN A 119 18.09 12.65 -1.12
CA ASN A 119 19.01 11.62 -0.61
C ASN A 119 18.73 11.22 0.85
N GLN A 120 18.55 12.19 1.75
CA GLN A 120 18.29 11.87 3.17
C GLN A 120 16.93 11.18 3.35
N ALA A 121 15.90 11.63 2.63
CA ALA A 121 14.59 10.98 2.66
C ALA A 121 14.71 9.55 2.13
N THR A 122 15.43 9.35 1.03
CA THR A 122 15.70 8.03 0.43
C THR A 122 16.33 7.07 1.44
N LEU A 123 17.39 7.49 2.15
CA LEU A 123 18.00 6.68 3.21
C LEU A 123 17.01 6.33 4.33
N ASN A 124 16.23 7.31 4.79
CA ASN A 124 15.24 7.08 5.83
C ASN A 124 14.17 6.06 5.40
N TYR A 125 13.74 6.08 4.13
CA TYR A 125 12.76 5.14 3.60
C TYR A 125 13.34 3.75 3.29
N ILE A 126 14.63 3.65 2.96
CA ILE A 126 15.34 2.35 2.92
C ILE A 126 15.24 1.68 4.28
N ASP A 127 15.56 2.40 5.36
CA ASP A 127 15.49 1.84 6.71
C ASP A 127 14.06 1.52 7.16
N ALA A 128 13.08 2.35 6.79
CA ALA A 128 11.67 2.06 7.07
C ALA A 128 11.18 0.80 6.36
N ALA A 129 11.52 0.63 5.07
CA ALA A 129 11.19 -0.56 4.30
C ALA A 129 11.89 -1.81 4.88
N LYS A 130 13.18 -1.70 5.23
CA LYS A 130 13.94 -2.78 5.88
C LYS A 130 13.27 -3.24 7.19
N GLN A 131 12.84 -2.31 8.04
CA GLN A 131 12.13 -2.66 9.28
C GLN A 131 10.81 -3.40 9.01
N MET A 132 10.08 -3.04 7.96
CA MET A 132 8.86 -3.76 7.60
C MET A 132 9.17 -5.17 7.06
N ALA A 133 10.19 -5.29 6.19
CA ALA A 133 10.63 -6.56 5.61
C ALA A 133 11.17 -7.53 6.68
N ASP A 134 12.01 -7.04 7.59
CA ASP A 134 12.50 -7.79 8.76
C ASP A 134 11.33 -8.27 9.62
N GLY A 135 10.38 -7.38 9.92
CA GLY A 135 9.19 -7.72 10.68
C GLY A 135 8.21 -8.69 9.99
N LEU A 136 8.43 -9.01 8.71
CA LEU A 136 7.72 -10.02 7.92
C LEU A 136 8.54 -11.30 7.75
N ASN A 137 9.79 -11.33 8.22
CA ASN A 137 10.79 -12.39 8.00
C ASN A 137 11.09 -12.60 6.50
N ILE A 138 11.18 -11.52 5.73
CA ILE A 138 11.49 -11.57 4.29
C ILE A 138 12.75 -10.76 3.96
N LEU A 139 13.54 -10.41 4.98
CA LEU A 139 14.76 -9.63 4.80
C LEU A 139 15.80 -10.40 3.97
N ASP A 140 15.77 -11.74 3.97
CA ASP A 140 16.63 -12.56 3.10
C ASP A 140 16.40 -12.31 1.60
N ALA A 141 15.26 -11.71 1.23
CA ALA A 141 15.00 -11.27 -0.14
C ALA A 141 15.75 -9.97 -0.51
N ILE A 142 16.33 -9.29 0.49
CA ILE A 142 17.07 -8.03 0.39
C ILE A 142 18.45 -8.27 1.00
N ASP A 143 19.40 -8.69 0.18
CA ASP A 143 20.75 -8.96 0.68
C ASP A 143 21.46 -7.68 1.17
N GLU A 144 22.41 -7.85 2.10
CA GLU A 144 23.19 -6.75 2.67
C GLU A 144 23.95 -5.97 1.58
N ALA A 145 24.38 -6.66 0.52
CA ALA A 145 25.05 -6.06 -0.63
C ALA A 145 24.16 -5.05 -1.37
N THR A 146 22.85 -5.33 -1.49
CA THR A 146 21.87 -4.42 -2.09
C THR A 146 21.70 -3.17 -1.25
N VAL A 147 21.65 -3.31 0.08
CA VAL A 147 21.59 -2.17 1.01
C VAL A 147 22.84 -1.30 0.87
N THR A 148 24.03 -1.90 0.86
CA THR A 148 25.29 -1.17 0.64
C THR A 148 25.31 -0.46 -0.71
N ARG A 149 24.86 -1.13 -1.79
CA ARG A 149 24.75 -0.51 -3.12
C ARG A 149 23.82 0.71 -3.10
N LEU A 150 22.69 0.64 -2.40
CA LEU A 150 21.78 1.78 -2.25
C LEU A 150 22.43 2.94 -1.48
N GLU A 151 23.22 2.66 -0.44
CA GLU A 151 23.92 3.70 0.33
C GLU A 151 25.05 4.34 -0.48
N GLU A 152 25.84 3.55 -1.20
CA GLU A 152 26.97 4.02 -2.03
C GLU A 152 26.51 4.82 -3.25
N GLN A 153 25.39 4.42 -3.86
CA GLN A 153 24.85 5.07 -5.04
C GLN A 153 23.88 6.22 -4.72
N ILE A 154 23.76 6.63 -3.45
CA ILE A 154 22.73 7.59 -3.02
C ILE A 154 22.74 8.92 -3.78
N ASN A 155 23.89 9.33 -4.33
CA ASN A 155 24.03 10.55 -5.14
C ASN A 155 23.82 10.33 -6.65
N ASN A 156 23.52 9.10 -7.06
CA ASN A 156 23.27 8.69 -8.43
C ASN A 156 21.84 8.18 -8.55
N ARG A 157 20.92 9.10 -8.85
CA ARG A 157 19.48 8.81 -8.97
C ARG A 157 19.19 7.62 -9.87
N ASP A 158 19.76 7.60 -11.07
CA ASP A 158 19.41 6.59 -12.06
C ASP A 158 19.86 5.19 -11.56
N ALA A 159 21.04 5.11 -10.95
CA ALA A 159 21.49 3.87 -10.30
C ALA A 159 20.61 3.46 -9.11
N ILE A 160 20.15 4.41 -8.28
CA ILE A 160 19.23 4.10 -7.15
C ILE A 160 17.90 3.55 -7.66
N ILE A 161 17.33 4.17 -8.70
CA ILE A 161 16.08 3.70 -9.30
C ILE A 161 16.23 2.27 -9.80
N ASP A 162 17.35 1.96 -10.47
CA ASP A 162 17.63 0.61 -10.97
C ASP A 162 17.74 -0.39 -9.81
N ILE A 163 18.48 -0.04 -8.74
CA ILE A 163 18.64 -0.93 -7.58
C ILE A 163 17.30 -1.14 -6.85
N ILE A 164 16.50 -0.09 -6.66
CA ILE A 164 15.16 -0.22 -6.04
C ILE A 164 14.28 -1.14 -6.89
N SER A 165 14.29 -0.97 -8.21
CA SER A 165 13.49 -1.78 -9.14
C SER A 165 13.89 -3.25 -9.09
N GLU A 166 15.19 -3.54 -9.15
CA GLU A 166 15.76 -4.87 -9.00
C GLU A 166 15.34 -5.51 -7.66
N THR A 167 15.45 -4.74 -6.56
CA THR A 167 15.09 -5.20 -5.21
C THR A 167 13.61 -5.55 -5.10
N LEU A 168 12.72 -4.72 -5.64
CA LEU A 168 11.27 -4.97 -5.62
C LEU A 168 10.90 -6.20 -6.45
N MET A 169 11.52 -6.40 -7.61
CA MET A 169 11.31 -7.58 -8.46
C MET A 169 11.81 -8.86 -7.78
N ASN A 170 13.00 -8.82 -7.18
CA ASN A 170 13.58 -9.94 -6.44
C ASN A 170 12.73 -10.29 -5.21
N SER A 171 12.31 -9.27 -4.45
CA SER A 171 11.43 -9.44 -3.28
C SER A 171 10.08 -10.06 -3.67
N SER A 172 9.48 -9.59 -4.76
CA SER A 172 8.22 -10.14 -5.28
C SER A 172 8.37 -11.61 -5.71
N SER A 173 9.49 -11.95 -6.34
CA SER A 173 9.79 -13.32 -6.76
C SER A 173 10.01 -14.24 -5.57
N PHE A 174 10.77 -13.78 -4.57
CA PHE A 174 10.99 -14.50 -3.31
C PHE A 174 9.67 -14.81 -2.59
N LEU A 175 8.77 -13.82 -2.47
CA LEU A 175 7.47 -14.04 -1.81
C LEU A 175 6.63 -15.09 -2.54
N LYS A 176 6.66 -15.08 -3.87
CA LYS A 176 5.95 -16.08 -4.69
C LYS A 176 6.54 -17.47 -4.51
N GLU A 177 7.86 -17.61 -4.55
CA GLU A 177 8.55 -18.90 -4.39
C GLU A 177 8.34 -19.52 -3.00
N ASN A 178 8.14 -18.67 -1.98
CA ASN A 178 7.88 -19.08 -0.60
C ASN A 178 6.38 -19.23 -0.26
N ASN A 179 5.47 -19.28 -1.25
CA ASN A 179 4.02 -19.38 -1.06
C ASN A 179 3.44 -18.27 -0.15
N MET A 180 4.01 -17.06 -0.24
CA MET A 180 3.58 -15.86 0.48
C MET A 180 2.77 -14.93 -0.43
N GLU A 181 1.99 -15.47 -1.37
CA GLU A 181 1.23 -14.69 -2.36
C GLU A 181 0.23 -13.73 -1.71
N GLY A 182 -0.36 -14.12 -0.58
CA GLY A 182 -1.22 -13.24 0.20
C GLY A 182 -0.47 -12.00 0.73
N THR A 183 0.75 -12.18 1.25
CA THR A 183 1.61 -11.09 1.70
C THR A 183 2.05 -10.22 0.53
N ALA A 184 2.48 -10.83 -0.58
CA ALA A 184 2.84 -10.12 -1.81
C ALA A 184 1.68 -9.26 -2.32
N SER A 185 0.45 -9.79 -2.30
CA SER A 185 -0.74 -9.06 -2.70
C SER A 185 -1.01 -7.84 -1.81
N VAL A 186 -0.82 -7.98 -0.49
CA VAL A 186 -1.03 -6.85 0.45
C VAL A 186 0.05 -5.78 0.28
N ILE A 187 1.32 -6.17 0.09
CA ILE A 187 2.41 -5.23 -0.21
C ILE A 187 2.07 -4.44 -1.47
N LEU A 188 1.66 -5.15 -2.51
CA LEU A 188 1.34 -4.56 -3.78
C LEU A 188 0.15 -3.58 -3.70
N VAL A 189 -0.91 -3.94 -2.98
CA VAL A 189 -2.03 -3.04 -2.70
C VAL A 189 -1.57 -1.79 -1.93
N GLY A 190 -0.66 -1.94 -0.97
CA GLY A 190 -0.10 -0.81 -0.22
C GLY A 190 0.64 0.18 -1.13
N GLY A 191 1.52 -0.33 -1.99
CA GLY A 191 2.25 0.53 -2.93
C GLY A 191 1.34 1.16 -3.98
N TRP A 192 0.30 0.45 -4.39
CA TRP A 192 -0.65 0.99 -5.35
C TRP A 192 -1.54 2.10 -4.75
N ILE A 193 -2.02 1.93 -3.52
CA ILE A 193 -2.78 2.97 -2.81
C ILE A 193 -1.91 4.21 -2.59
N GLU A 194 -0.64 4.04 -2.18
CA GLU A 194 0.26 5.17 -1.95
C GLU A 194 0.58 5.91 -3.25
N GLY A 195 0.85 5.17 -4.34
CA GLY A 195 1.13 5.76 -5.64
C GLY A 195 -0.05 6.58 -6.17
N LEU A 196 -1.27 6.08 -6.00
CA LEU A 196 -2.49 6.82 -6.33
C LEU A 196 -2.69 8.05 -5.44
N TYR A 197 -2.43 7.92 -4.13
CA TYR A 197 -2.53 9.03 -3.19
C TYR A 197 -1.56 10.16 -3.57
N ILE A 198 -0.29 9.85 -3.78
CA ILE A 198 0.72 10.83 -4.20
C ILE A 198 0.34 11.43 -5.56
N ALA A 199 0.01 10.61 -6.55
CA ALA A 199 -0.31 11.07 -7.89
C ALA A 199 -1.50 12.04 -7.90
N THR A 200 -2.59 11.70 -7.20
CA THR A 200 -3.80 12.54 -7.14
C THR A 200 -3.58 13.84 -6.38
N ASN A 201 -2.74 13.86 -5.35
CA ASN A 201 -2.42 15.08 -4.61
C ASN A 201 -1.40 15.99 -5.32
N LEU A 202 -0.69 15.47 -6.32
CA LEU A 202 0.25 16.25 -7.14
C LEU A 202 -0.38 16.82 -8.42
N VAL A 203 -1.62 16.43 -8.74
CA VAL A 203 -2.35 17.03 -9.86
C VAL A 203 -2.76 18.46 -9.48
N ASP A 204 -2.40 19.43 -10.34
CA ASP A 204 -2.91 20.79 -10.23
C ASP A 204 -4.39 20.82 -10.62
N GLU A 205 -5.25 21.04 -9.63
CA GLU A 205 -6.70 21.15 -9.81
C GLU A 205 -7.11 22.25 -10.80
N ASN A 206 -6.26 23.25 -11.01
CA ASN A 206 -6.52 24.37 -11.92
C ASN A 206 -6.09 24.09 -13.37
N ASN A 207 -5.37 22.99 -13.62
CA ASN A 207 -4.81 22.66 -14.92
C ASN A 207 -4.95 21.16 -15.24
N LEU A 208 -6.20 20.70 -15.24
CA LEU A 208 -6.57 19.31 -15.51
C LEU A 208 -6.52 18.94 -17.00
N GLU A 209 -6.81 19.89 -17.89
CA GLU A 209 -6.81 19.65 -19.34
C GLU A 209 -5.39 19.46 -19.88
N GLY A 210 -5.12 18.28 -20.45
CA GLY A 210 -3.80 17.94 -21.02
C GLY A 210 -2.75 17.49 -20.00
N SER A 211 -3.13 17.31 -18.74
CA SER A 211 -2.25 16.73 -17.72
C SER A 211 -2.02 15.25 -18.01
N LYS A 212 -0.78 14.90 -18.38
CA LYS A 212 -0.34 13.51 -18.58
C LYS A 212 -0.54 12.62 -17.35
N LEU A 213 -0.66 13.24 -16.17
CA LEU A 213 -0.98 12.54 -14.93
C LEU A 213 -2.45 12.17 -14.85
N VAL A 214 -3.35 13.08 -15.21
CA VAL A 214 -4.79 12.81 -15.25
C VAL A 214 -5.10 11.72 -16.28
N GLU A 215 -4.45 11.73 -17.44
CA GLU A 215 -4.58 10.68 -18.47
C GLU A 215 -4.05 9.30 -18.04
N ARG A 216 -3.30 9.21 -16.93
CA ARG A 216 -2.77 7.94 -16.41
C ARG A 216 -3.39 7.46 -15.11
N ILE A 217 -4.02 8.36 -14.36
CA ILE A 217 -4.83 8.02 -13.19
C ILE A 217 -6.20 7.44 -13.64
N VAL A 218 -6.70 7.83 -14.81
CA VAL A 218 -8.04 7.47 -15.36
C VAL A 218 -7.95 6.43 -16.47
#